data_AF-A0A502CVY9-F1
#
_entry.id   AF-A0A502CVY9-F1
#
_cell.length_a   1.000
_cell.length_b   1.000
_cell.length_c   1.000
_cell.angle_alpha   90.00
_cell.angle_beta   90.00
_cell.angle_gamma   90.00
#
_symmetry.space_group_name_H-M   'P 1'
#
loop_
_entity.id
_entity.type
_entity.pdbx_description
1 polymer ?
#
loop_
_entity_poly.entity_id
_entity_poly.type
_entity_poly.pdbx_seq_one_letter_code
_entity_poly.pdbx_strand_id
1 'polypeptide(L)'
;MKDSGSSALRLTIAVAVLAAAYLGMAWFLGRHIPANSTVAGVPVGGMSPASAESTLRRALAAKEGAKVTLKAGDKTFEIDPKSAGLAIDYDGTIADLSGFSANPADLWDKLTGGSDEQLATTIDRARLEAAVKAAEATLDTPVVQGGVTFPGGKVAVVKPRAGAMLSVAKTSDEVADRWPTTATIAPRLDTVAPAVSAEEVDRAVAEFATPAVSGPVTVKVGAKSFAVAPAAFAPSLSVKPDAEGKLAPVVDNAKLVAAVRKAASDAGLEAKPRDAKITFKGSTVVVVPAAAGATLDEKSVVAAFVPALTDPARTATVTTAVVQPKLTTAEAEKIKPKEVVSTFTTNFPYNPPRTNNITIAARTLNGTYVGPGEQFSLNRTLGQRTAAKGYASAPVIEDGRLKKDYGGGVSQVSTTTFNAAFFSGVRIDQYLPHSFYISRYPEGREATVSWPDVDQKWTNDTGYGILIQASVTSSSITVTFHGTKVWDIDSVKGPRRNVVQPKTIVDNRPGCVTQSPSTGFDVTVTRVFKKASKTVRTSNFSTHYIPEDKVTCTHPSAG
;
A
#
# COMPACT_ATOMS: atom_id res chain seq x y z
N MET A 1 21.91 118.35 -43.22
CA MET A 1 21.42 116.95 -43.31
C MET A 1 22.60 115.97 -43.18
N LYS A 2 22.94 115.57 -41.95
CA LYS A 2 23.80 114.41 -41.59
C LYS A 2 23.89 114.42 -40.06
N ASP A 3 22.96 113.73 -39.38
CA ASP A 3 23.12 113.22 -37.99
C ASP A 3 21.85 112.53 -37.43
N SER A 4 20.71 112.61 -38.12
CA SER A 4 19.48 111.91 -37.69
C SER A 4 19.50 110.37 -37.90
N GLY A 5 20.45 109.84 -38.66
CA GLY A 5 20.53 108.39 -38.97
C GLY A 5 21.20 107.54 -37.88
N SER A 6 22.05 108.12 -37.02
CA SER A 6 22.79 107.37 -35.99
C SER A 6 21.96 107.10 -34.73
N SER A 7 21.02 107.99 -34.38
CA SER A 7 20.18 107.86 -33.19
C SER A 7 19.03 106.87 -33.38
N ALA A 8 18.39 106.86 -34.57
CA ALA A 8 17.37 105.87 -34.90
C ALA A 8 17.96 104.45 -34.99
N LEU A 9 19.17 104.30 -35.55
CA LEU A 9 19.87 103.02 -35.61
C LEU A 9 20.24 102.49 -34.22
N ARG A 10 20.70 103.36 -33.30
CA ARG A 10 21.00 102.99 -31.90
C ARG A 10 19.75 102.56 -31.12
N LEU A 11 18.62 103.23 -31.34
CA LEU A 11 17.34 102.86 -30.71
C LEU A 11 16.82 101.52 -31.23
N THR A 12 16.89 101.28 -32.55
CA THR A 12 16.49 99.99 -33.14
C THR A 12 17.39 98.85 -32.67
N ILE A 13 18.71 99.08 -32.56
CA ILE A 13 19.64 98.09 -31.98
C ILE A 13 19.30 97.84 -30.50
N ALA A 14 19.03 98.88 -29.71
CA ALA A 14 18.67 98.73 -28.30
C ALA A 14 17.35 97.96 -28.11
N VAL A 15 16.32 98.26 -28.90
CA VAL A 15 15.04 97.52 -28.87
C VAL A 15 15.21 96.09 -29.36
N ALA A 16 16.02 95.84 -30.39
CA ALA A 16 16.32 94.48 -30.85
C ALA A 16 17.11 93.69 -29.80
N VAL A 17 18.05 94.31 -29.10
CA VAL A 17 18.78 93.70 -27.98
C VAL A 17 17.85 93.41 -26.81
N LEU A 18 16.93 94.32 -26.47
CA LEU A 18 15.94 94.10 -25.42
C LEU A 18 14.92 93.02 -25.79
N ALA A 19 14.46 92.97 -27.05
CA ALA A 19 13.59 91.91 -27.54
C ALA A 19 14.31 90.55 -27.57
N ALA A 20 15.58 90.52 -27.98
CA ALA A 20 16.40 89.31 -27.94
C ALA A 20 16.71 88.87 -26.50
N ALA A 21 16.93 89.82 -25.58
CA ALA A 21 17.12 89.54 -24.16
C ALA A 21 15.81 89.05 -23.51
N TYR A 22 14.67 89.65 -23.85
CA TYR A 22 13.35 89.22 -23.38
C TYR A 22 12.98 87.83 -23.92
N LEU A 23 13.18 87.59 -25.22
CA LEU A 23 12.95 86.26 -25.82
C LEU A 23 13.96 85.23 -25.31
N GLY A 24 15.22 85.62 -25.06
CA GLY A 24 16.23 84.78 -24.43
C GLY A 24 15.86 84.42 -22.99
N MET A 25 15.34 85.39 -22.23
CA MET A 25 14.81 85.19 -20.88
C MET A 25 13.55 84.31 -20.90
N ALA A 26 12.61 84.56 -21.82
CA ALA A 26 11.41 83.76 -21.99
C ALA A 26 11.72 82.33 -22.43
N TRP A 27 12.75 82.15 -23.25
CA TRP A 27 13.26 80.83 -23.65
C TRP A 27 13.96 80.12 -22.49
N PHE A 28 14.75 80.84 -21.69
CA PHE A 28 15.40 80.31 -20.49
C PHE A 28 14.36 79.90 -19.43
N LEU A 29 13.47 80.81 -19.03
CA LEU A 29 12.38 80.56 -18.08
C LEU A 29 11.31 79.60 -18.65
N GLY A 30 11.23 79.46 -19.97
CA GLY A 30 10.42 78.44 -20.65
C GLY A 30 10.89 77.01 -20.38
N ARG A 31 12.17 76.84 -20.02
CA ARG A 31 12.84 75.55 -19.80
C ARG A 31 13.11 75.25 -18.33
N HIS A 32 12.62 76.07 -17.42
CA HIS A 32 12.78 75.90 -15.97
C HIS A 32 11.41 75.94 -15.28
N ILE A 33 11.31 75.19 -14.19
CA ILE A 33 10.13 75.12 -13.32
C ILE A 33 10.02 76.43 -12.52
N PRO A 34 8.80 76.93 -12.21
CA PRO A 34 8.60 78.12 -11.37
C PRO A 34 9.40 78.10 -10.07
N ALA A 35 9.92 79.26 -9.65
CA ALA A 35 10.95 79.36 -8.62
C ALA A 35 10.56 78.77 -7.25
N ASN A 36 9.28 78.80 -6.88
CA ASN A 36 8.80 78.32 -5.58
C ASN A 36 8.03 76.98 -5.64
N SER A 37 8.18 76.19 -6.71
CA SER A 37 7.48 74.90 -6.83
C SER A 37 8.11 73.79 -5.98
N THR A 38 7.25 73.00 -5.33
CA THR A 38 7.62 71.78 -4.61
C THR A 38 6.83 70.59 -5.13
N VAL A 39 7.40 69.39 -5.04
CA VAL A 39 6.73 68.13 -5.35
C VAL A 39 6.91 67.20 -4.16
N ALA A 40 5.81 66.80 -3.51
CA ALA A 40 5.82 65.96 -2.31
C ALA A 40 6.82 66.45 -1.22
N GLY A 41 6.92 67.77 -1.04
CA GLY A 41 7.84 68.43 -0.09
C GLY A 41 9.31 68.53 -0.54
N VAL A 42 9.64 68.14 -1.77
CA VAL A 42 10.99 68.31 -2.36
C VAL A 42 11.00 69.58 -3.21
N PRO A 43 11.91 70.54 -2.95
CA PRO A 43 12.01 71.76 -3.74
C PRO A 43 12.60 71.47 -5.12
N VAL A 44 11.85 71.78 -6.18
CA VAL A 44 12.26 71.61 -7.58
C VAL A 44 12.23 72.91 -8.39
N GLY A 45 11.80 74.01 -7.75
CA GLY A 45 11.69 75.30 -8.38
C GLY A 45 13.02 75.85 -8.92
N GLY A 46 12.96 76.51 -10.07
CA GLY A 46 14.11 77.04 -10.78
C GLY A 46 14.99 75.99 -11.47
N MET A 47 14.68 74.70 -11.37
CA MET A 47 15.41 73.62 -12.04
C MET A 47 14.88 73.38 -13.46
N SER A 48 15.73 72.84 -14.33
CA SER A 48 15.26 72.25 -15.59
C SER A 48 14.53 70.93 -15.33
N PRO A 49 13.60 70.49 -16.21
CA PRO A 49 12.86 69.24 -16.04
C PRO A 49 13.76 68.02 -15.74
N ALA A 50 14.87 67.87 -16.48
CA ALA A 50 15.82 66.78 -16.25
C ALA A 50 16.54 66.86 -14.89
N SER A 51 16.85 68.07 -14.42
CA SER A 51 17.47 68.28 -13.10
C SER A 51 16.48 68.06 -11.96
N ALA A 52 15.22 68.48 -12.14
CA ALA A 52 14.13 68.23 -11.22
C ALA A 52 13.85 66.73 -11.10
N GLU A 53 13.76 66.01 -12.21
CA GLU A 53 13.58 64.55 -12.26
C GLU A 53 14.71 63.82 -11.49
N SER A 54 15.96 64.17 -11.76
CA SER A 54 17.12 63.61 -11.06
C SER A 54 17.10 63.88 -9.54
N THR A 55 16.63 65.07 -9.15
CA THR A 55 16.50 65.47 -7.75
C THR A 55 15.37 64.72 -7.05
N LEU A 56 14.20 64.57 -7.69
CA LEU A 56 13.08 63.80 -7.17
C LEU A 56 13.44 62.31 -7.04
N ARG A 57 14.08 61.73 -8.06
CA ARG A 57 14.55 60.33 -8.00
C ARG A 57 15.48 60.08 -6.82
N ARG A 58 16.42 60.99 -6.54
CA ARG A 58 17.31 60.86 -5.37
C ARG A 58 16.56 61.02 -4.05
N ALA A 59 15.68 62.02 -3.97
CA ALA A 59 14.96 62.34 -2.73
C ALA A 59 13.90 61.28 -2.37
N LEU A 60 13.27 60.66 -3.39
CA LEU A 60 12.20 59.69 -3.21
C LEU A 60 12.66 58.23 -3.34
N ALA A 61 13.91 57.95 -3.73
CA ALA A 61 14.45 56.58 -3.87
C ALA A 61 14.19 55.68 -2.66
N ALA A 62 14.35 56.21 -1.44
CA ALA A 62 14.11 55.46 -0.21
C ALA A 62 12.61 55.16 0.00
N LYS A 63 11.72 56.08 -0.38
CA LYS A 63 10.25 55.91 -0.27
C LYS A 63 9.70 55.00 -1.38
N GLU A 64 10.22 55.13 -2.59
CA GLU A 64 9.87 54.29 -3.75
C GLU A 64 10.29 52.83 -3.57
N GLY A 65 11.47 52.61 -2.98
CA GLY A 65 12.00 51.27 -2.68
C GLY A 65 11.55 50.67 -1.35
N ALA A 66 10.84 51.43 -0.51
CA ALA A 66 10.36 50.93 0.78
C ALA A 66 9.23 49.91 0.56
N LYS A 67 9.36 48.75 1.18
CA LYS A 67 8.34 47.70 1.09
C LYS A 67 7.02 48.15 1.71
N VAL A 68 5.92 47.81 1.05
CA VAL A 68 4.57 48.01 1.57
C VAL A 68 4.21 46.84 2.48
N THR A 69 3.93 47.11 3.74
CA THR A 69 3.54 46.06 4.71
C THR A 69 2.02 46.00 4.82
N LEU A 70 1.43 44.88 4.42
CA LEU A 70 0.04 44.54 4.75
C LEU A 70 -0.02 43.94 6.16
N LYS A 71 -0.79 44.56 7.06
CA LYS A 71 -0.92 44.08 8.45
C LYS A 71 -2.37 43.80 8.84
N ALA A 72 -2.67 42.56 9.20
CA ALA A 72 -3.96 42.11 9.73
C ALA A 72 -3.78 41.45 11.10
N GLY A 73 -4.05 42.19 12.18
CA GLY A 73 -3.75 41.75 13.54
C GLY A 73 -2.24 41.52 13.72
N ASP A 74 -1.87 40.29 14.10
CA ASP A 74 -0.47 39.87 14.28
C ASP A 74 0.19 39.38 12.99
N LYS A 75 -0.58 39.17 11.92
CA LYS A 75 -0.06 38.70 10.63
C LYS A 75 0.40 39.88 9.78
N THR A 76 1.58 39.76 9.20
CA THR A 76 2.17 40.76 8.30
C THR A 76 2.67 40.12 7.02
N PHE A 77 2.50 40.82 5.90
CA PHE A 77 3.04 40.42 4.60
C PHE A 77 3.67 41.64 3.92
N GLU A 78 4.88 41.48 3.38
CA GLU A 78 5.59 42.58 2.71
C GLU A 78 5.49 42.45 1.20
N ILE A 79 5.13 43.56 0.54
CA ILE A 79 5.08 43.69 -0.90
C ILE A 79 6.25 44.57 -1.34
N ASP A 80 7.05 44.06 -2.26
CA ASP A 80 8.07 44.86 -2.94
C ASP A 80 7.41 45.71 -4.04
N PRO A 81 7.47 47.06 -3.96
CA PRO A 81 6.72 47.94 -4.86
C PRO A 81 7.06 47.73 -6.33
N LYS A 82 8.34 47.55 -6.65
CA LYS A 82 8.81 47.41 -8.04
C LYS A 82 8.28 46.14 -8.68
N SER A 83 8.37 45.01 -7.98
CA SER A 83 7.83 43.73 -8.46
C SER A 83 6.31 43.73 -8.54
N ALA A 84 5.64 44.49 -7.66
CA ALA A 84 4.19 44.69 -7.65
C ALA A 84 3.71 45.70 -8.72
N GLY A 85 4.62 46.28 -9.52
CA GLY A 85 4.25 47.21 -10.58
C GLY A 85 3.86 48.61 -10.10
N LEU A 86 4.28 48.99 -8.89
CA LEU A 86 4.16 50.34 -8.36
C LEU A 86 5.39 51.16 -8.77
N ALA A 87 5.18 52.26 -9.47
CA ALA A 87 6.24 53.17 -9.89
C ALA A 87 5.79 54.63 -9.73
N ILE A 88 6.74 55.50 -9.38
CA ILE A 88 6.51 56.94 -9.38
C ILE A 88 6.65 57.45 -10.81
N ASP A 89 5.64 58.16 -11.30
CA ASP A 89 5.67 58.79 -12.62
C ASP A 89 6.30 60.18 -12.52
N TYR A 90 7.63 60.20 -12.51
CA TYR A 90 8.40 61.44 -12.42
C TYR A 90 8.17 62.35 -13.63
N ASP A 91 8.03 61.79 -14.83
CA ASP A 91 7.84 62.53 -16.06
C ASP A 91 6.45 63.18 -16.08
N GLY A 92 5.40 62.42 -15.75
CA GLY A 92 4.04 62.92 -15.61
C GLY A 92 3.88 63.95 -14.50
N THR A 93 4.65 63.84 -13.42
CA THR A 93 4.64 64.83 -12.32
C THR A 93 5.26 66.17 -12.73
N ILE A 94 6.23 66.18 -13.65
CA ILE A 94 6.95 67.39 -14.06
C ILE A 94 6.40 67.99 -15.36
N ALA A 95 5.71 67.20 -16.19
CA ALA A 95 5.27 67.57 -17.53
C ALA A 95 4.49 68.91 -17.57
N ASP A 96 3.60 69.12 -16.59
CA ASP A 96 2.74 70.31 -16.54
C ASP A 96 3.40 71.52 -15.88
N LEU A 97 4.60 71.35 -15.29
CA LEU A 97 5.32 72.41 -14.56
C LEU A 97 6.30 73.21 -15.41
N SER A 98 6.44 72.88 -16.70
CA SER A 98 7.39 73.55 -17.60
C SER A 98 6.79 73.74 -18.99
N GLY A 99 7.14 74.84 -19.66
CA GLY A 99 6.59 75.17 -20.98
C GLY A 99 6.94 76.60 -21.41
N PHE A 100 7.10 76.84 -22.72
CA PHE A 100 7.43 78.18 -23.22
C PHE A 100 6.21 79.11 -23.19
N SER A 101 6.36 80.29 -22.58
CA SER A 101 5.41 81.41 -22.69
C SER A 101 6.17 82.70 -22.92
N ALA A 102 5.67 83.52 -23.85
CA ALA A 102 6.20 84.86 -24.13
C ALA A 102 5.38 85.98 -23.45
N ASN A 103 4.41 85.63 -22.60
CA ASN A 103 3.58 86.58 -21.87
C ASN A 103 4.32 87.11 -20.62
N PRO A 104 4.47 88.44 -20.43
CA PRO A 104 5.19 89.01 -19.30
C PRO A 104 4.64 88.60 -17.92
N ALA A 105 3.33 88.39 -17.79
CA ALA A 105 2.70 87.97 -16.54
C ALA A 105 3.14 86.54 -16.15
N ASP A 106 3.14 85.61 -17.11
CA ASP A 106 3.59 84.23 -16.90
C ASP A 106 5.09 84.15 -16.57
N LEU A 107 5.90 85.05 -17.13
CA LEU A 107 7.33 85.14 -16.82
C LEU A 107 7.56 85.65 -15.39
N TRP A 108 6.73 86.60 -14.93
CA TRP A 108 6.78 87.07 -13.54
C TRP A 108 6.30 86.01 -12.55
N ASP A 109 5.24 85.28 -12.91
CA ASP A 109 4.74 84.14 -12.14
C ASP A 109 5.76 82.99 -12.08
N LYS A 110 6.51 82.74 -13.15
CA LYS A 110 7.63 81.78 -13.10
C LYS A 110 8.77 82.20 -12.17
N LEU A 111 8.99 83.50 -11.99
CA LEU A 111 10.05 84.03 -11.14
C LEU A 111 9.64 84.15 -9.66
N THR A 112 8.34 84.31 -9.37
CA THR A 112 7.84 84.63 -8.02
C THR A 112 6.77 83.67 -7.51
N GLY A 113 6.09 82.98 -8.40
CA GLY A 113 5.08 81.95 -8.14
C GLY A 113 5.65 80.53 -8.08
N GLY A 114 4.73 79.58 -7.94
CA GLY A 114 5.00 78.15 -7.73
C GLY A 114 3.83 77.48 -7.03
N SER A 115 3.73 76.16 -7.19
CA SER A 115 2.69 75.30 -6.61
C SER A 115 3.32 74.12 -5.87
N ASP A 116 2.56 73.54 -4.94
CA ASP A 116 2.90 72.25 -4.34
C ASP A 116 2.13 71.16 -5.11
N GLU A 117 2.86 70.40 -5.93
CA GLU A 117 2.27 69.38 -6.79
C GLU A 117 2.26 68.00 -6.12
N GLN A 118 1.19 67.25 -6.38
CA GLN A 118 1.09 65.86 -5.95
C GLN A 118 1.91 64.95 -6.86
N LEU A 119 2.43 63.89 -6.27
CA LEU A 119 3.23 62.91 -6.99
C LEU A 119 2.32 62.04 -7.86
N ALA A 120 2.55 62.03 -9.18
CA ALA A 120 1.88 61.09 -10.06
C ALA A 120 2.49 59.69 -9.88
N THR A 121 1.64 58.66 -9.91
CA THR A 121 2.04 57.26 -9.80
C THR A 121 1.52 56.44 -10.97
N THR A 122 2.34 55.53 -11.48
CA THR A 122 1.94 54.52 -12.46
C THR A 122 1.80 53.17 -11.76
N ILE A 123 0.66 52.50 -11.95
CA ILE A 123 0.34 51.23 -11.29
C ILE A 123 -0.05 50.19 -12.34
N ASP A 124 0.73 49.11 -12.43
CA ASP A 124 0.33 47.90 -13.16
C ASP A 124 -0.61 47.08 -12.27
N ARG A 125 -1.92 47.22 -12.53
CA ARG A 125 -2.96 46.60 -11.71
C ARG A 125 -2.84 45.08 -11.63
N ALA A 126 -2.45 44.42 -12.72
CA ALA A 126 -2.35 42.97 -12.77
C ALA A 126 -1.19 42.46 -11.90
N ARG A 127 -0.05 43.17 -11.91
CA ARG A 127 1.10 42.84 -11.03
C ARG A 127 0.79 43.12 -9.57
N LEU A 128 0.08 44.21 -9.29
CA LEU A 128 -0.31 44.55 -7.92
C LEU A 128 -1.27 43.50 -7.35
N GLU A 129 -2.31 43.12 -8.10
CA GLU A 129 -3.23 42.09 -7.67
C GLU A 129 -2.54 40.73 -7.49
N ALA A 130 -1.57 40.38 -8.35
CA ALA A 130 -0.78 39.16 -8.17
C ALA A 130 0.08 39.20 -6.89
N ALA A 131 0.68 40.35 -6.58
CA ALA A 131 1.47 40.54 -5.37
C ALA A 131 0.59 40.52 -4.10
N VAL A 132 -0.58 41.14 -4.14
CA VAL A 132 -1.57 41.10 -3.04
C VAL A 132 -2.13 39.68 -2.87
N LYS A 133 -2.40 38.96 -3.97
CA LYS A 133 -2.85 37.57 -3.94
C LYS A 133 -1.84 36.64 -3.26
N ALA A 134 -0.55 36.87 -3.43
CA ALA A 134 0.48 36.11 -2.72
C ALA A 134 0.36 36.23 -1.18
N ALA A 135 -0.29 37.28 -0.68
CA ALA A 135 -0.53 37.48 0.74
C ALA A 135 -1.67 36.59 1.30
N GLU A 136 -2.53 36.00 0.46
CA GLU A 136 -3.62 35.09 0.87
C GLU A 136 -3.10 33.98 1.78
N ALA A 137 -2.00 33.31 1.40
CA ALA A 137 -1.42 32.20 2.15
C ALA A 137 -0.99 32.56 3.58
N THR A 138 -0.70 33.84 3.84
CA THR A 138 -0.27 34.33 5.16
C THR A 138 -1.45 34.95 5.92
N LEU A 139 -2.20 35.82 5.25
CA LEU A 139 -3.22 36.67 5.85
C LEU A 139 -4.55 35.95 6.05
N ASP A 140 -4.90 35.00 5.18
CA ASP A 140 -6.16 34.28 5.26
C ASP A 140 -6.26 33.45 6.54
N THR A 141 -7.45 33.45 7.12
CA THR A 141 -7.82 32.57 8.22
C THR A 141 -8.83 31.57 7.68
N PRO A 142 -8.48 30.28 7.59
CA PRO A 142 -9.37 29.29 7.00
C PRO A 142 -10.64 29.13 7.83
N VAL A 143 -11.75 28.89 7.14
CA VAL A 143 -13.02 28.54 7.77
C VAL A 143 -12.92 27.17 8.44
N VAL A 144 -13.37 27.07 9.69
CA VAL A 144 -13.45 25.78 10.40
C VAL A 144 -14.87 25.28 10.24
N GLN A 145 -15.04 24.14 9.57
CA GLN A 145 -16.34 23.51 9.40
C GLN A 145 -16.81 22.84 10.70
N GLY A 146 -18.10 22.95 10.97
CA GLY A 146 -18.76 22.22 12.06
C GLY A 146 -18.78 20.72 11.76
N GLY A 147 -18.58 19.88 12.77
CA GLY A 147 -18.56 18.44 12.56
C GLY A 147 -18.71 17.63 13.84
N VAL A 148 -19.08 16.37 13.67
CA VAL A 148 -19.27 15.41 14.76
C VAL A 148 -18.47 14.14 14.47
N THR A 149 -17.71 13.70 15.46
CA THR A 149 -16.86 12.49 15.39
C THR A 149 -17.10 11.59 16.59
N PHE A 150 -16.66 10.33 16.51
CA PHE A 150 -16.93 9.30 17.52
C PHE A 150 -15.67 8.61 18.09
N PRO A 151 -14.64 9.35 18.57
CA PRO A 151 -13.44 8.73 19.11
C PRO A 151 -13.76 7.81 20.30
N GLY A 152 -13.38 6.53 20.20
CA GLY A 152 -13.61 5.53 21.24
C GLY A 152 -15.09 5.28 21.57
N GLY A 153 -16.01 5.62 20.66
CA GLY A 153 -17.45 5.52 20.91
C GLY A 153 -18.02 6.64 21.79
N LYS A 154 -17.38 7.80 21.83
CA LYS A 154 -17.91 9.02 22.48
C LYS A 154 -18.10 10.12 21.47
N VAL A 155 -19.12 10.95 21.65
CA VAL A 155 -19.36 12.12 20.80
C VAL A 155 -18.25 13.16 21.04
N ALA A 156 -17.60 13.59 19.97
CA ALA A 156 -16.68 14.72 19.98
C ALA A 156 -17.09 15.72 18.90
N VAL A 157 -17.29 16.97 19.31
CA VAL A 157 -17.85 18.06 18.50
C VAL A 157 -16.76 19.03 18.09
N VAL A 158 -16.73 19.39 16.81
CA VAL A 158 -15.92 20.49 16.28
C VAL A 158 -16.87 21.66 16.03
N LYS A 159 -16.69 22.77 16.76
CA LYS A 159 -17.53 23.96 16.59
C LYS A 159 -17.13 24.73 15.33
N PRO A 160 -18.10 25.15 14.50
CA PRO A 160 -17.82 25.92 13.31
C PRO A 160 -17.30 27.32 13.66
N ARG A 161 -16.35 27.83 12.87
CA ARG A 161 -15.80 29.19 13.04
C ARG A 161 -15.63 29.83 11.67
N ALA A 162 -16.14 31.05 11.52
CA ALA A 162 -15.99 31.84 10.30
C ALA A 162 -14.50 32.04 9.95
N GLY A 163 -14.22 31.99 8.66
CA GLY A 163 -12.93 32.37 8.09
C GLY A 163 -12.89 33.86 7.76
N ALA A 164 -11.70 34.37 7.52
CA ALA A 164 -11.46 35.71 7.00
C ALA A 164 -10.55 35.58 5.78
N MET A 165 -11.04 35.95 4.61
CA MET A 165 -10.33 35.81 3.33
C MET A 165 -9.95 37.17 2.79
N LEU A 166 -8.75 37.29 2.25
CA LEU A 166 -8.26 38.53 1.66
C LEU A 166 -9.06 38.93 0.43
N SER A 167 -9.59 40.14 0.44
CA SER A 167 -10.24 40.76 -0.71
C SER A 167 -9.14 41.38 -1.59
N VAL A 168 -8.64 40.62 -2.57
CA VAL A 168 -7.50 41.04 -3.42
C VAL A 168 -7.77 42.36 -4.12
N ALA A 169 -8.96 42.54 -4.70
CA ALA A 169 -9.31 43.77 -5.41
C ALA A 169 -9.35 44.99 -4.45
N LYS A 170 -10.15 44.91 -3.37
CA LYS A 170 -10.29 46.00 -2.41
C LYS A 170 -8.97 46.34 -1.70
N THR A 171 -8.14 45.33 -1.45
CA THR A 171 -6.82 45.55 -0.83
C THR A 171 -5.84 46.17 -1.81
N SER A 172 -5.87 45.79 -3.07
CA SER A 172 -5.06 46.42 -4.13
C SER A 172 -5.44 47.89 -4.32
N ASP A 173 -6.72 48.25 -4.19
CA ASP A 173 -7.17 49.65 -4.21
C ASP A 173 -6.57 50.44 -3.05
N GLU A 174 -6.65 49.91 -1.83
CA GLU A 174 -6.06 50.55 -0.64
C GLU A 174 -4.53 50.70 -0.73
N VAL A 175 -3.85 49.76 -1.41
CA VAL A 175 -2.41 49.86 -1.66
C VAL A 175 -2.10 50.93 -2.70
N ALA A 176 -2.88 50.97 -3.79
CA ALA A 176 -2.74 51.97 -4.85
C ALA A 176 -2.95 53.40 -4.33
N ASP A 177 -3.96 53.62 -3.50
CA ASP A 177 -4.33 54.96 -3.02
C ASP A 177 -3.33 55.52 -1.99
N ARG A 178 -2.68 54.66 -1.21
CA ARG A 178 -1.84 55.07 -0.07
C ARG A 178 -0.35 54.97 -0.34
N TRP A 179 0.08 54.26 -1.38
CA TRP A 179 1.47 54.23 -1.79
C TRP A 179 1.82 55.47 -2.63
N PRO A 180 3.02 56.09 -2.47
CA PRO A 180 4.14 55.74 -1.59
C PRO A 180 4.12 56.45 -0.22
N THR A 181 2.99 57.04 0.19
CA THR A 181 2.92 57.88 1.40
C THR A 181 2.87 57.06 2.70
N THR A 182 2.28 55.86 2.66
CA THR A 182 2.06 55.01 3.83
C THR A 182 2.77 53.67 3.67
N ALA A 183 3.65 53.33 4.62
CA ALA A 183 4.41 52.08 4.61
C ALA A 183 3.62 50.86 5.12
N THR A 184 2.59 51.05 5.93
CA THR A 184 1.78 49.95 6.50
C THR A 184 0.30 50.15 6.22
N ILE A 185 -0.31 49.19 5.54
CA ILE A 185 -1.69 49.26 5.06
C ILE A 185 -2.49 48.11 5.66
N ALA A 186 -3.69 48.42 6.17
CA ALA A 186 -4.59 47.41 6.68
C ALA A 186 -5.35 46.77 5.49
N PRO A 187 -5.16 45.47 5.21
CA PRO A 187 -5.85 44.81 4.11
C PRO A 187 -7.35 44.68 4.39
N ARG A 188 -8.14 44.50 3.34
CA ARG A 188 -9.58 44.25 3.44
C ARG A 188 -9.83 42.75 3.46
N LEU A 189 -10.43 42.25 4.53
CA LEU A 189 -10.78 40.84 4.69
C LEU A 189 -12.30 40.68 4.62
N ASP A 190 -12.78 39.81 3.74
CA ASP A 190 -14.18 39.42 3.65
C ASP A 190 -14.41 38.22 4.60
N THR A 191 -15.49 38.26 5.38
CA THR A 191 -15.83 37.16 6.32
C THR A 191 -16.54 36.04 5.56
N VAL A 192 -16.04 34.82 5.69
CA VAL A 192 -16.65 33.63 5.06
C VAL A 192 -17.28 32.76 6.15
N ALA A 193 -18.60 32.63 6.09
CA ALA A 193 -19.35 31.78 7.01
C ALA A 193 -19.07 30.28 6.75
N PRO A 194 -19.05 29.44 7.81
CA PRO A 194 -18.99 27.99 7.65
C PRO A 194 -20.26 27.48 6.98
N ALA A 195 -20.14 26.41 6.20
CA ALA A 195 -21.28 25.80 5.50
C ALA A 195 -22.21 25.09 6.49
N VAL A 196 -21.65 24.56 7.58
CA VAL A 196 -22.38 23.94 8.68
C VAL A 196 -22.48 24.93 9.83
N SER A 197 -23.69 25.30 10.23
CA SER A 197 -23.94 26.23 11.33
C SER A 197 -23.75 25.56 12.70
N ALA A 198 -23.66 26.36 13.76
CA ALA A 198 -23.55 25.82 15.12
C ALA A 198 -24.84 25.09 15.55
N GLU A 199 -25.99 25.64 15.16
CA GLU A 199 -27.32 25.08 15.42
C GLU A 199 -27.48 23.72 14.72
N GLU A 200 -26.94 23.60 13.51
CA GLU A 200 -26.92 22.35 12.75
C GLU A 200 -26.09 21.26 13.44
N VAL A 201 -24.91 21.63 13.97
CA VAL A 201 -24.08 20.74 14.78
C VAL A 201 -24.81 20.29 16.04
N ASP A 202 -25.44 21.21 16.78
CA ASP A 202 -26.18 20.90 18.00
C ASP A 202 -27.37 19.97 17.72
N ARG A 203 -28.09 20.19 16.61
CA ARG A 203 -29.16 19.29 16.16
C ARG A 203 -28.63 17.89 15.86
N ALA A 204 -27.56 17.77 15.07
CA ALA A 204 -26.97 16.47 14.73
C ALA A 204 -26.46 15.71 15.97
N VAL A 205 -25.95 16.44 16.97
CA VAL A 205 -25.56 15.86 18.26
C VAL A 205 -26.76 15.34 19.04
N ALA A 206 -27.84 16.12 19.13
CA ALA A 206 -29.02 15.76 19.89
C ALA A 206 -29.83 14.63 19.24
N GLU A 207 -30.07 14.70 17.92
CA GLU A 207 -30.94 13.78 17.21
C GLU A 207 -30.26 12.46 16.82
N PHE A 208 -28.96 12.48 16.53
CA PHE A 208 -28.23 11.30 16.07
C PHE A 208 -27.05 10.93 16.95
N ALA A 209 -26.08 11.84 17.15
CA ALA A 209 -24.78 11.43 17.70
C ALA A 209 -24.88 10.90 19.13
N THR A 210 -25.55 11.63 20.03
CA THR A 210 -25.75 11.23 21.42
C THR A 210 -26.58 9.94 21.51
N PRO A 211 -27.74 9.82 20.85
CA PRO A 211 -28.46 8.54 20.81
C PRO A 211 -27.62 7.40 20.26
N ALA A 212 -26.91 7.59 19.13
CA ALA A 212 -26.16 6.54 18.43
C ALA A 212 -25.13 5.82 19.32
N VAL A 213 -24.43 6.56 20.18
CA VAL A 213 -23.39 6.01 21.07
C VAL A 213 -23.78 6.00 22.56
N SER A 214 -25.05 6.22 22.89
CA SER A 214 -25.57 6.27 24.27
C SER A 214 -25.30 4.99 25.10
N GLY A 215 -25.12 3.85 24.44
CA GLY A 215 -24.81 2.58 25.08
C GLY A 215 -24.65 1.43 24.08
N PRO A 216 -24.42 0.20 24.54
CA PRO A 216 -24.37 -0.96 23.66
C PRO A 216 -25.69 -1.17 22.90
N VAL A 217 -25.61 -1.70 21.68
CA VAL A 217 -26.77 -2.18 20.94
C VAL A 217 -26.91 -3.69 21.19
N THR A 218 -28.09 -4.14 21.60
CA THR A 218 -28.37 -5.55 21.82
C THR A 218 -28.79 -6.21 20.51
N VAL A 219 -28.00 -7.16 20.03
CA VAL A 219 -28.30 -7.93 18.82
C VAL A 219 -28.92 -9.27 19.22
N LYS A 220 -30.15 -9.52 18.75
CA LYS A 220 -30.90 -10.76 18.97
C LYS A 220 -30.79 -11.66 17.75
N VAL A 221 -30.44 -12.92 18.00
CA VAL A 221 -30.29 -13.97 16.98
C VAL A 221 -31.02 -15.22 17.48
N GLY A 222 -32.27 -15.39 17.03
CA GLY A 222 -33.16 -16.41 17.58
C GLY A 222 -33.38 -16.22 19.09
N ALA A 223 -33.09 -17.26 19.88
CA ALA A 223 -33.23 -17.23 21.34
C ALA A 223 -32.02 -16.63 22.08
N LYS A 224 -30.92 -16.34 21.37
CA LYS A 224 -29.69 -15.81 21.95
C LYS A 224 -29.55 -14.32 21.66
N SER A 225 -28.76 -13.62 22.47
CA SER A 225 -28.43 -12.22 22.26
C SER A 225 -27.03 -11.88 22.73
N PHE A 226 -26.45 -10.84 22.15
CA PHE A 226 -25.15 -10.29 22.56
C PHE A 226 -25.18 -8.77 22.42
N ALA A 227 -24.29 -8.10 23.14
CA ALA A 227 -24.19 -6.64 23.12
C ALA A 227 -22.99 -6.20 22.26
N VAL A 228 -23.20 -5.19 21.41
CA VAL A 228 -22.13 -4.54 20.65
C VAL A 228 -21.87 -3.18 21.26
N ALA A 229 -20.70 -3.00 21.86
CA ALA A 229 -20.34 -1.76 22.54
C ALA A 229 -20.10 -0.60 21.54
N PRO A 230 -20.35 0.67 21.93
CA PRO A 230 -20.11 1.83 21.08
C PRO A 230 -18.71 1.89 20.47
N ALA A 231 -17.67 1.58 21.25
CA ALA A 231 -16.29 1.58 20.76
C ALA A 231 -16.06 0.61 19.59
N ALA A 232 -16.84 -0.48 19.49
CA ALA A 232 -16.72 -1.46 18.42
C ALA A 232 -17.35 -0.97 17.10
N PHE A 233 -18.53 -0.33 17.15
CA PHE A 233 -19.22 0.12 15.93
C PHE A 233 -18.98 1.60 15.59
N ALA A 234 -18.48 2.44 16.50
CA ALA A 234 -18.20 3.85 16.22
C ALA A 234 -17.31 4.12 15.00
N PRO A 235 -16.29 3.30 14.69
CA PRO A 235 -15.50 3.46 13.46
C PRO A 235 -16.29 3.30 12.16
N SER A 236 -17.50 2.73 12.21
CA SER A 236 -18.41 2.65 11.06
C SER A 236 -19.34 3.86 10.95
N LEU A 237 -19.33 4.78 11.91
CA LEU A 237 -20.21 5.94 11.94
C LEU A 237 -19.45 7.21 11.57
N SER A 238 -20.05 8.02 10.71
CA SER A 238 -19.61 9.37 10.42
C SER A 238 -20.81 10.28 10.23
N VAL A 239 -20.62 11.58 10.43
CA VAL A 239 -21.63 12.59 10.13
C VAL A 239 -21.02 13.53 9.10
N LYS A 240 -21.70 13.71 7.96
CA LYS A 240 -21.20 14.52 6.85
C LYS A 240 -22.27 15.52 6.41
N PRO A 241 -21.89 16.72 5.98
CA PRO A 241 -22.82 17.65 5.37
C PRO A 241 -23.31 17.09 4.02
N ASP A 242 -24.60 17.23 3.75
CA ASP A 242 -25.18 17.08 2.41
C ASP A 242 -24.93 18.33 1.54
N ALA A 243 -25.54 18.37 0.35
CA ALA A 243 -25.36 19.47 -0.59
C ALA A 243 -25.88 20.81 -0.06
N GLU A 244 -26.81 20.76 0.90
CA GLU A 244 -27.45 21.89 1.55
C GLU A 244 -26.76 22.28 2.88
N GLY A 245 -25.67 21.61 3.25
CA GLY A 245 -24.91 21.87 4.48
C GLY A 245 -25.51 21.23 5.74
N LYS A 246 -26.53 20.39 5.59
CA LYS A 246 -27.18 19.66 6.68
C LYS A 246 -26.40 18.39 6.99
N LEU A 247 -26.09 18.18 8.26
CA LEU A 247 -25.36 17.02 8.76
C LEU A 247 -26.24 15.78 8.76
N ALA A 248 -25.89 14.81 7.91
CA ALA A 248 -26.54 13.51 7.81
C ALA A 248 -25.63 12.37 8.30
N PRO A 249 -26.19 11.35 8.97
CA PRO A 249 -25.44 10.18 9.37
C PRO A 249 -25.07 9.31 8.15
N VAL A 250 -23.82 8.88 8.11
CA VAL A 250 -23.29 7.97 7.10
C VAL A 250 -22.68 6.76 7.79
N VAL A 251 -23.16 5.58 7.40
CA VAL A 251 -22.73 4.30 7.95
C VAL A 251 -21.89 3.55 6.92
N ASP A 252 -20.67 3.16 7.32
CA ASP A 252 -19.83 2.22 6.57
C ASP A 252 -20.31 0.79 6.87
N ASN A 253 -21.15 0.26 5.98
CA ASN A 253 -21.78 -1.06 6.15
C ASN A 253 -20.76 -2.18 6.37
N ALA A 254 -19.62 -2.14 5.70
CA ALA A 254 -18.60 -3.17 5.82
C ALA A 254 -17.95 -3.17 7.21
N LYS A 255 -17.59 -1.98 7.73
CA LYS A 255 -17.07 -1.85 9.09
C LYS A 255 -18.10 -2.21 10.15
N LEU A 256 -19.36 -1.82 9.94
CA LEU A 256 -20.45 -2.15 10.85
C LEU A 256 -20.63 -3.66 10.95
N VAL A 257 -20.76 -4.34 9.81
CA VAL A 257 -20.90 -5.80 9.75
C VAL A 257 -19.70 -6.47 10.40
N ALA A 258 -18.47 -6.03 10.11
CA ALA A 258 -17.28 -6.59 10.75
C ALA A 258 -17.30 -6.46 12.28
N ALA A 259 -17.69 -5.29 12.80
CA ALA A 259 -17.80 -5.05 14.25
C ALA A 259 -18.85 -5.97 14.91
N VAL A 260 -20.03 -6.08 14.29
CA VAL A 260 -21.12 -6.93 14.80
C VAL A 260 -20.75 -8.42 14.73
N ARG A 261 -20.15 -8.88 13.63
CA ARG A 261 -19.71 -10.28 13.45
C ARG A 261 -18.58 -10.66 14.39
N LYS A 262 -17.66 -9.73 14.70
CA LYS A 262 -16.65 -9.95 15.73
C LYS A 262 -17.30 -10.18 17.09
N ALA A 263 -18.23 -9.33 17.50
CA ALA A 263 -18.95 -9.49 18.77
C ALA A 263 -19.79 -10.79 18.80
N ALA A 264 -20.40 -11.18 17.67
CA ALA A 264 -21.11 -12.45 17.54
C ALA A 264 -20.19 -13.67 17.67
N SER A 265 -18.98 -13.60 17.09
CA SER A 265 -17.96 -14.65 17.20
C SER A 265 -17.49 -14.80 18.65
N ASP A 266 -17.20 -13.68 19.33
CA ASP A 266 -16.79 -13.65 20.74
C ASP A 266 -17.90 -14.22 21.65
N ALA A 267 -19.18 -14.05 21.27
CA ALA A 267 -20.34 -14.63 21.95
C ALA A 267 -20.67 -16.09 21.54
N GLY A 268 -19.89 -16.71 20.65
CA GLY A 268 -20.11 -18.09 20.20
C GLY A 268 -21.36 -18.28 19.32
N LEU A 269 -21.81 -17.22 18.66
CA LEU A 269 -22.95 -17.24 17.72
C LEU A 269 -22.54 -17.48 16.27
N GLU A 270 -21.32 -17.10 15.90
CA GLU A 270 -20.71 -17.54 14.65
C GLU A 270 -19.82 -18.76 14.87
N ALA A 271 -19.92 -19.72 13.96
CA ALA A 271 -19.07 -20.90 13.94
C ALA A 271 -18.62 -21.15 12.51
N LYS A 272 -17.32 -21.40 12.32
CA LYS A 272 -16.81 -21.83 11.02
C LYS A 272 -17.32 -23.25 10.71
N PRO A 273 -17.67 -23.55 9.45
CA PRO A 273 -18.00 -24.91 9.07
C PRO A 273 -16.78 -25.82 9.30
N ARG A 274 -17.06 -27.08 9.65
CA ARG A 274 -16.05 -28.13 9.81
C ARG A 274 -16.32 -29.22 8.79
N ASP A 275 -15.33 -29.47 7.94
CA ASP A 275 -15.40 -30.54 6.95
C ASP A 275 -15.48 -31.92 7.61
N ALA A 276 -16.14 -32.86 6.93
CA ALA A 276 -16.06 -34.26 7.31
C ALA A 276 -14.61 -34.76 7.18
N LYS A 277 -14.23 -35.73 8.02
CA LYS A 277 -12.88 -36.31 8.00
C LYS A 277 -12.96 -37.83 7.86
N ILE A 278 -12.29 -38.38 6.85
CA ILE A 278 -12.13 -39.82 6.70
C ILE A 278 -10.86 -40.25 7.46
N THR A 279 -10.98 -41.23 8.35
CA THR A 279 -9.86 -41.68 9.18
C THR A 279 -10.03 -43.11 9.67
N PHE A 280 -9.05 -43.64 10.39
CA PHE A 280 -9.15 -44.94 11.04
C PHE A 280 -9.75 -44.82 12.45
N LYS A 281 -10.65 -45.74 12.80
CA LYS A 281 -11.01 -46.08 14.18
C LYS A 281 -10.62 -47.53 14.41
N GLY A 282 -9.48 -47.74 15.08
CA GLY A 282 -8.84 -49.05 15.09
C GLY A 282 -8.38 -49.44 13.69
N SER A 283 -8.85 -50.57 13.17
CA SER A 283 -8.58 -51.04 11.80
C SER A 283 -9.65 -50.64 10.78
N THR A 284 -10.74 -49.99 11.20
CA THR A 284 -11.87 -49.66 10.33
C THR A 284 -11.80 -48.22 9.83
N VAL A 285 -12.11 -48.01 8.55
CA VAL A 285 -12.27 -46.67 7.96
C VAL A 285 -13.61 -46.08 8.37
N VAL A 286 -13.60 -44.89 8.97
CA VAL A 286 -14.79 -44.17 9.45
C VAL A 286 -14.81 -42.73 8.94
N VAL A 287 -16.02 -42.18 8.81
CA VAL A 287 -16.24 -40.75 8.55
C VAL A 287 -16.58 -40.08 9.87
N VAL A 288 -15.78 -39.08 10.25
CA VAL A 288 -16.14 -38.10 11.27
C VAL A 288 -17.07 -37.08 10.60
N PRO A 289 -18.32 -36.91 11.07
CA PRO A 289 -19.29 -36.05 10.41
C PRO A 289 -18.85 -34.59 10.30
N ALA A 290 -19.20 -33.98 9.18
CA ALA A 290 -19.08 -32.55 8.98
C ALA A 290 -20.06 -31.80 9.91
N ALA A 291 -19.75 -30.55 10.21
CA ALA A 291 -20.65 -29.64 10.91
C ALA A 291 -20.82 -28.36 10.07
N ALA A 292 -22.07 -27.96 9.84
CA ALA A 292 -22.36 -26.69 9.21
C ALA A 292 -21.91 -25.53 10.13
N GLY A 293 -21.39 -24.49 9.50
CA GLY A 293 -21.12 -23.22 10.16
C GLY A 293 -22.36 -22.34 10.22
N ALA A 294 -22.29 -21.31 11.03
CA ALA A 294 -23.29 -20.26 11.11
C ALA A 294 -22.58 -18.90 11.05
N THR A 295 -23.12 -18.00 10.24
CA THR A 295 -22.68 -16.61 10.13
C THR A 295 -23.89 -15.71 10.24
N LEU A 296 -23.73 -14.47 10.70
CA LEU A 296 -24.80 -13.49 10.58
C LEU A 296 -25.06 -13.16 9.10
N ASP A 297 -26.33 -12.94 8.76
CA ASP A 297 -26.73 -12.42 7.46
C ASP A 297 -26.44 -10.92 7.40
N GLU A 298 -25.50 -10.54 6.55
CA GLU A 298 -24.97 -9.16 6.49
C GLU A 298 -26.05 -8.13 6.15
N LYS A 299 -27.03 -8.50 5.32
CA LYS A 299 -28.14 -7.63 4.95
C LYS A 299 -29.05 -7.36 6.15
N SER A 300 -29.39 -8.39 6.92
CA SER A 300 -30.19 -8.26 8.14
C SER A 300 -29.47 -7.46 9.22
N VAL A 301 -28.14 -7.57 9.33
CA VAL A 301 -27.33 -6.74 10.24
C VAL A 301 -27.53 -5.27 9.93
N VAL A 302 -27.30 -4.85 8.68
CA VAL A 302 -27.42 -3.43 8.30
C VAL A 302 -28.87 -2.94 8.48
N ALA A 303 -29.84 -3.71 8.00
CA ALA A 303 -31.25 -3.35 8.06
C ALA A 303 -31.79 -3.18 9.49
N ALA A 304 -31.32 -3.99 10.44
CA ALA A 304 -31.78 -3.95 11.82
C ALA A 304 -30.93 -3.06 12.74
N PHE A 305 -29.60 -3.02 12.54
CA PHE A 305 -28.68 -2.34 13.46
C PHE A 305 -28.69 -0.82 13.25
N VAL A 306 -28.80 -0.32 12.02
CA VAL A 306 -28.77 1.12 11.75
C VAL A 306 -29.95 1.85 12.42
N PRO A 307 -31.22 1.39 12.29
CA PRO A 307 -32.33 1.99 13.03
C PRO A 307 -32.18 1.85 14.55
N ALA A 308 -31.61 0.75 15.03
CA ALA A 308 -31.40 0.50 16.45
C ALA A 308 -30.38 1.45 17.12
N LEU A 309 -29.58 2.19 16.32
CA LEU A 309 -28.66 3.19 16.87
C LEU A 309 -29.39 4.34 17.57
N THR A 310 -30.56 4.75 17.07
CA THR A 310 -31.32 5.87 17.63
C THR A 310 -32.62 5.44 18.29
N ASP A 311 -33.01 4.17 18.15
CA ASP A 311 -34.16 3.59 18.85
C ASP A 311 -33.92 3.52 20.37
N PRO A 312 -34.88 3.96 21.23
CA PRO A 312 -34.73 3.90 22.69
C PRO A 312 -34.48 2.50 23.25
N ALA A 313 -35.01 1.44 22.62
CA ALA A 313 -34.80 0.05 23.03
C ALA A 313 -33.47 -0.54 22.56
N ARG A 314 -32.76 0.14 21.63
CA ARG A 314 -31.42 -0.23 21.13
C ARG A 314 -31.26 -1.71 20.80
N THR A 315 -32.27 -2.29 20.16
CA THR A 315 -32.34 -3.72 19.89
C THR A 315 -32.42 -3.98 18.38
N ALA A 316 -31.51 -4.81 17.87
CA ALA A 316 -31.49 -5.23 16.47
C ALA A 316 -31.76 -6.75 16.38
N THR A 317 -32.76 -7.17 15.61
CA THR A 317 -33.02 -8.60 15.36
C THR A 317 -32.42 -9.01 14.03
N VAL A 318 -31.48 -9.95 14.07
CA VAL A 318 -30.62 -10.34 12.95
C VAL A 318 -30.78 -11.84 12.69
N THR A 319 -30.74 -12.25 11.43
CA THR A 319 -30.83 -13.67 11.04
C THR A 319 -29.43 -14.26 10.80
N THR A 320 -29.34 -15.58 10.83
CA THR A 320 -28.11 -16.31 10.47
C THR A 320 -28.24 -16.94 9.11
N ALA A 321 -27.14 -16.95 8.35
CA ALA A 321 -26.96 -17.81 7.19
C ALA A 321 -26.16 -19.06 7.60
N VAL A 322 -26.58 -20.21 7.07
CA VAL A 322 -25.87 -21.48 7.24
C VAL A 322 -24.73 -21.55 6.23
N VAL A 323 -23.51 -21.80 6.70
CA VAL A 323 -22.35 -22.01 5.83
C VAL A 323 -22.07 -23.50 5.75
N GLN A 324 -22.17 -24.07 4.56
CA GLN A 324 -21.90 -25.50 4.38
C GLN A 324 -20.39 -25.78 4.44
N PRO A 325 -19.99 -26.95 4.96
CA PRO A 325 -18.62 -27.44 4.86
C PRO A 325 -18.24 -27.70 3.39
N LYS A 326 -16.94 -27.62 3.08
CA LYS A 326 -16.41 -27.93 1.74
C LYS A 326 -16.54 -29.41 1.41
N LEU A 327 -16.40 -30.27 2.43
CA LEU A 327 -16.67 -31.69 2.32
C LEU A 327 -17.79 -32.05 3.30
N THR A 328 -18.99 -32.30 2.77
CA THR A 328 -20.13 -32.74 3.58
C THR A 328 -19.97 -34.19 4.02
N THR A 329 -20.69 -34.60 5.07
CA THR A 329 -20.74 -36.01 5.51
C THR A 329 -21.21 -36.93 4.39
N ALA A 330 -22.23 -36.52 3.63
CA ALA A 330 -22.79 -37.32 2.55
C ALA A 330 -21.78 -37.52 1.40
N GLU A 331 -21.00 -36.49 1.05
CA GLU A 331 -19.93 -36.62 0.06
C GLU A 331 -18.78 -37.47 0.58
N ALA A 332 -18.37 -37.29 1.83
CA ALA A 332 -17.32 -38.09 2.46
C ALA A 332 -17.67 -39.59 2.46
N GLU A 333 -18.93 -39.96 2.75
CA GLU A 333 -19.38 -41.35 2.67
C GLU A 333 -19.33 -41.94 1.25
N LYS A 334 -19.57 -41.12 0.22
CA LYS A 334 -19.48 -41.58 -1.19
C LYS A 334 -18.05 -41.89 -1.62
N ILE A 335 -17.08 -41.07 -1.19
CA ILE A 335 -15.66 -41.18 -1.57
C ILE A 335 -14.83 -41.98 -0.56
N LYS A 336 -15.46 -42.51 0.48
CA LYS A 336 -14.83 -43.29 1.55
C LYS A 336 -14.16 -44.56 0.98
N PRO A 337 -12.91 -44.85 1.37
CA PRO A 337 -12.27 -46.14 1.10
C PRO A 337 -13.11 -47.33 1.58
N LYS A 338 -13.25 -48.35 0.73
CA LYS A 338 -14.07 -49.55 0.97
C LYS A 338 -13.23 -50.81 1.18
N GLU A 339 -12.04 -50.86 0.61
CA GLU A 339 -11.19 -52.05 0.58
C GLU A 339 -9.70 -51.69 0.47
N VAL A 340 -8.82 -52.68 0.60
CA VAL A 340 -7.40 -52.52 0.29
C VAL A 340 -7.19 -52.56 -1.22
N VAL A 341 -6.60 -51.50 -1.78
CA VAL A 341 -6.31 -51.42 -3.22
C VAL A 341 -4.86 -51.78 -3.54
N SER A 342 -3.94 -51.58 -2.60
CA SER A 342 -2.56 -52.02 -2.72
C SER A 342 -1.88 -52.13 -1.37
N THR A 343 -0.88 -53.00 -1.29
CA THR A 343 0.03 -53.10 -0.15
C THR A 343 1.43 -53.40 -0.64
N PHE A 344 2.43 -52.85 0.02
CA PHE A 344 3.81 -53.15 -0.29
C PHE A 344 4.65 -53.16 0.98
N THR A 345 5.57 -54.12 1.05
CA THR A 345 6.49 -54.28 2.19
C THR A 345 7.92 -54.27 1.68
N THR A 346 8.78 -53.55 2.39
CA THR A 346 10.22 -53.64 2.18
C THR A 346 10.92 -54.02 3.49
N ASN A 347 11.98 -54.81 3.36
CA ASN A 347 12.77 -55.27 4.50
C ASN A 347 14.04 -54.43 4.66
N PHE A 348 14.54 -54.34 5.88
CA PHE A 348 15.79 -53.67 6.20
C PHE A 348 16.46 -54.26 7.45
N PRO A 349 17.80 -54.20 7.54
CA PRO A 349 18.50 -54.60 8.75
C PRO A 349 18.21 -53.63 9.89
N TYR A 350 18.07 -54.16 11.11
CA TYR A 350 17.87 -53.34 12.30
C TYR A 350 19.11 -52.47 12.55
N ASN A 351 18.89 -51.16 12.65
CA ASN A 351 19.91 -50.18 13.00
C ASN A 351 19.21 -49.07 13.81
N PRO A 352 19.49 -48.89 15.10
CA PRO A 352 18.68 -48.04 15.98
C PRO A 352 18.37 -46.63 15.45
N PRO A 353 19.35 -45.80 15.00
CA PRO A 353 19.05 -44.45 14.52
C PRO A 353 18.24 -44.47 13.22
N ARG A 354 18.53 -45.39 12.30
CA ARG A 354 17.81 -45.55 11.03
C ARG A 354 16.39 -46.07 11.25
N THR A 355 16.21 -47.09 12.08
CA THR A 355 14.90 -47.68 12.42
C THR A 355 14.03 -46.66 13.14
N ASN A 356 14.59 -45.83 14.02
CA ASN A 356 13.88 -44.71 14.63
C ASN A 356 13.37 -43.72 13.56
N ASN A 357 14.22 -43.30 12.62
CA ASN A 357 13.82 -42.40 11.54
C ASN A 357 12.67 -42.96 10.68
N ILE A 358 12.74 -44.25 10.33
CA ILE A 358 11.69 -44.96 9.58
C ILE A 358 10.40 -45.01 10.40
N THR A 359 10.48 -45.29 11.69
CA THR A 359 9.32 -45.35 12.60
C THR A 359 8.62 -44.01 12.71
N ILE A 360 9.37 -42.91 12.87
CA ILE A 360 8.81 -41.56 12.92
C ILE A 360 8.12 -41.23 11.59
N ALA A 361 8.79 -41.46 10.45
CA ALA A 361 8.23 -41.18 9.14
C ALA A 361 6.97 -42.00 8.85
N ALA A 362 6.96 -43.30 9.18
CA ALA A 362 5.78 -44.14 9.01
C ALA A 362 4.62 -43.72 9.92
N ARG A 363 4.89 -43.35 11.17
CA ARG A 363 3.86 -42.83 12.09
C ARG A 363 3.22 -41.55 11.55
N THR A 364 4.01 -40.65 10.97
CA THR A 364 3.50 -39.41 10.35
C THR A 364 2.71 -39.69 9.07
N LEU A 365 3.12 -40.69 8.28
CA LEU A 365 2.40 -41.11 7.06
C LEU A 365 1.07 -41.82 7.38
N ASN A 366 1.01 -42.58 8.47
CA ASN A 366 -0.15 -43.38 8.84
C ASN A 366 -1.39 -42.50 9.14
N GLY A 367 -2.51 -42.81 8.49
CA GLY A 367 -3.76 -42.07 8.59
C GLY A 367 -3.88 -40.89 7.62
N THR A 368 -2.91 -40.71 6.71
CA THR A 368 -3.00 -39.67 5.67
C THR A 368 -4.12 -40.01 4.68
N TYR A 369 -5.10 -39.12 4.55
CA TYR A 369 -6.15 -39.20 3.55
C TYR A 369 -5.78 -38.35 2.32
N VAL A 370 -6.00 -38.88 1.13
CA VAL A 370 -5.80 -38.21 -0.15
C VAL A 370 -7.10 -38.30 -0.94
N GLY A 371 -7.81 -37.18 -1.07
CA GLY A 371 -9.11 -37.12 -1.74
C GLY A 371 -9.03 -37.35 -3.26
N PRO A 372 -10.16 -37.60 -3.93
CA PRO A 372 -10.21 -37.65 -5.40
C PRO A 372 -9.68 -36.34 -6.00
N GLY A 373 -8.77 -36.45 -6.98
CA GLY A 373 -8.13 -35.31 -7.64
C GLY A 373 -7.01 -34.64 -6.83
N GLU A 374 -6.81 -35.01 -5.56
CA GLU A 374 -5.77 -34.43 -4.71
C GLU A 374 -4.39 -34.99 -5.09
N GLN A 375 -3.37 -34.13 -5.09
CA GLN A 375 -1.98 -34.54 -5.22
C GLN A 375 -1.37 -34.80 -3.85
N PHE A 376 -0.81 -35.98 -3.64
CA PHE A 376 0.04 -36.32 -2.50
C PHE A 376 1.49 -35.84 -2.71
N SER A 377 2.13 -35.42 -1.62
CA SER A 377 3.57 -35.14 -1.55
C SER A 377 4.12 -35.74 -0.26
N LEU A 378 5.16 -36.57 -0.37
CA LEU A 378 5.77 -37.19 0.79
C LEU A 378 6.49 -36.14 1.66
N ASN A 379 7.24 -35.23 1.06
CA ASN A 379 7.90 -34.16 1.80
C ASN A 379 6.89 -33.26 2.50
N ARG A 380 5.78 -32.86 1.86
CA ARG A 380 4.73 -32.07 2.52
C ARG A 380 4.11 -32.81 3.72
N THR A 381 3.96 -34.13 3.62
CA THR A 381 3.41 -34.97 4.69
C THR A 381 4.37 -35.12 5.87
N LEU A 382 5.65 -35.40 5.60
CA LEU A 382 6.64 -35.67 6.65
C LEU A 382 7.27 -34.37 7.23
N GLY A 383 7.36 -33.33 6.41
CA GLY A 383 8.13 -32.11 6.67
C GLY A 383 9.65 -32.33 6.70
N GLN A 384 10.38 -31.27 7.09
CA GLN A 384 11.83 -31.32 7.32
C GLN A 384 12.17 -32.32 8.44
N ARG A 385 13.23 -33.11 8.22
CA ARG A 385 13.76 -34.09 9.17
C ARG A 385 14.77 -33.41 10.07
N THR A 386 14.42 -33.19 11.34
CA THR A 386 15.25 -32.45 12.31
C THR A 386 15.36 -33.20 13.63
N ALA A 387 16.42 -32.92 14.40
CA ALA A 387 16.59 -33.43 15.75
C ALA A 387 15.40 -33.09 16.67
N ALA A 388 14.85 -31.88 16.55
CA ALA A 388 13.68 -31.44 17.33
C ALA A 388 12.41 -32.28 17.08
N LYS A 389 12.30 -32.91 15.90
CA LYS A 389 11.22 -33.86 15.58
C LYS A 389 11.57 -35.31 15.94
N GLY A 390 12.71 -35.53 16.60
CA GLY A 390 13.20 -36.84 17.02
C GLY A 390 13.98 -37.61 15.95
N TYR A 391 14.26 -37.02 14.78
CA TYR A 391 15.09 -37.69 13.78
C TYR A 391 16.54 -37.77 14.27
N ALA A 392 17.16 -38.94 14.09
CA ALA A 392 18.55 -39.21 14.40
C ALA A 392 19.43 -39.05 13.16
N SER A 393 20.69 -38.66 13.37
CA SER A 393 21.71 -38.67 12.32
C SER A 393 22.02 -40.12 11.92
N ALA A 394 21.88 -40.44 10.64
CA ALA A 394 22.14 -41.77 10.08
C ALA A 394 22.77 -41.62 8.67
N PRO A 395 23.39 -42.67 8.11
CA PRO A 395 23.94 -42.61 6.76
C PRO A 395 22.86 -42.25 5.71
N VAL A 396 23.17 -41.26 4.87
CA VAL A 396 22.45 -40.82 3.68
C VAL A 396 23.37 -40.95 2.46
N ILE A 397 22.77 -41.07 1.28
CA ILE A 397 23.51 -41.11 0.00
C ILE A 397 23.45 -39.72 -0.62
N GLU A 398 24.60 -39.13 -0.89
CA GLU A 398 24.75 -37.83 -1.55
C GLU A 398 25.86 -37.94 -2.60
N ASP A 399 25.56 -37.61 -3.86
CA ASP A 399 26.49 -37.68 -5.01
C ASP A 399 27.26 -39.02 -5.14
N GLY A 400 26.58 -40.14 -4.87
CA GLY A 400 27.18 -41.48 -4.96
C GLY A 400 28.06 -41.88 -3.76
N ARG A 401 28.12 -41.06 -2.70
CA ARG A 401 28.85 -41.34 -1.45
C ARG A 401 27.93 -41.36 -0.23
N LEU A 402 28.35 -42.08 0.81
CA LEU A 402 27.66 -42.08 2.10
C LEU A 402 28.12 -40.90 2.97
N LYS A 403 27.19 -40.09 3.45
CA LYS A 403 27.42 -39.04 4.48
C LYS A 403 26.45 -39.23 5.64
N LYS A 404 26.68 -38.57 6.78
CA LYS A 404 25.73 -38.58 7.91
C LYS A 404 24.82 -37.36 7.84
N ASP A 405 23.51 -37.58 7.90
CA ASP A 405 22.51 -36.51 7.99
C ASP A 405 21.26 -36.99 8.75
N TYR A 406 20.42 -36.06 9.18
CA TYR A 406 19.16 -36.33 9.84
C TYR A 406 18.14 -36.95 8.87
N GLY A 407 17.55 -38.08 9.26
CA GLY A 407 16.57 -38.77 8.41
C GLY A 407 17.16 -39.82 7.47
N GLY A 408 18.42 -40.21 7.65
CA GLY A 408 18.95 -41.42 7.02
C GLY A 408 18.04 -42.62 7.27
N GLY A 409 17.62 -43.29 6.19
CA GLY A 409 16.62 -44.37 6.21
C GLY A 409 15.24 -44.00 5.66
N VAL A 410 14.87 -42.72 5.56
CA VAL A 410 13.52 -42.31 5.11
C VAL A 410 13.26 -42.67 3.64
N SER A 411 14.29 -42.83 2.80
CA SER A 411 14.11 -43.38 1.44
C SER A 411 13.53 -44.79 1.43
N GLN A 412 13.64 -45.56 2.52
CA GLN A 412 12.92 -46.83 2.66
C GLN A 412 11.39 -46.62 2.69
N VAL A 413 10.94 -45.58 3.41
CA VAL A 413 9.53 -45.19 3.48
C VAL A 413 9.06 -44.67 2.13
N SER A 414 9.88 -43.85 1.46
CA SER A 414 9.59 -43.34 0.11
C SER A 414 9.44 -44.47 -0.90
N THR A 415 10.41 -45.40 -0.99
CA THR A 415 10.32 -46.56 -1.89
C THR A 415 9.11 -47.46 -1.58
N THR A 416 8.79 -47.69 -0.31
CA THR A 416 7.62 -48.52 0.06
C THR A 416 6.31 -47.84 -0.33
N THR A 417 6.21 -46.53 -0.08
CA THR A 417 5.04 -45.71 -0.44
C THR A 417 4.89 -45.58 -1.96
N PHE A 418 6.00 -45.40 -2.68
CA PHE A 418 6.03 -45.38 -4.15
C PHE A 418 5.48 -46.67 -4.73
N ASN A 419 5.85 -47.83 -4.17
CA ASN A 419 5.35 -49.11 -4.67
C ASN A 419 3.88 -49.35 -4.30
N ALA A 420 3.43 -48.93 -3.11
CA ALA A 420 2.00 -48.94 -2.80
C ALA A 420 1.21 -48.03 -3.77
N ALA A 421 1.71 -46.83 -4.08
CA ALA A 421 1.14 -45.94 -5.08
C ALA A 421 1.16 -46.58 -6.50
N PHE A 422 2.27 -47.21 -6.89
CA PHE A 422 2.42 -47.93 -8.15
C PHE A 422 1.35 -49.03 -8.29
N PHE A 423 1.08 -49.83 -7.28
CA PHE A 423 0.05 -50.86 -7.38
C PHE A 423 -1.39 -50.34 -7.20
N SER A 424 -1.58 -49.16 -6.60
CA SER A 424 -2.93 -48.57 -6.41
C SER A 424 -3.56 -48.01 -7.69
N GLY A 425 -2.78 -47.84 -8.75
CA GLY A 425 -3.26 -47.28 -10.03
C GLY A 425 -3.26 -45.76 -10.13
N VAL A 426 -2.83 -45.01 -9.10
CA VAL A 426 -2.71 -43.54 -9.16
C VAL A 426 -1.68 -43.09 -10.20
N ARG A 427 -1.84 -41.86 -10.72
CA ARG A 427 -0.83 -41.19 -11.56
C ARG A 427 0.37 -40.77 -10.74
N ILE A 428 1.55 -41.30 -11.09
CA ILE A 428 2.82 -40.88 -10.48
C ILE A 428 3.31 -39.62 -11.19
N ASP A 429 3.49 -38.53 -10.45
CA ASP A 429 3.84 -37.22 -11.00
C ASP A 429 5.34 -36.93 -10.89
N GLN A 430 5.95 -37.30 -9.75
CA GLN A 430 7.37 -37.05 -9.46
C GLN A 430 7.94 -38.20 -8.63
N TYR A 431 9.08 -38.73 -9.08
CA TYR A 431 9.92 -39.66 -8.32
C TYR A 431 11.36 -39.58 -8.86
N LEU A 432 12.32 -39.96 -8.04
CA LEU A 432 13.72 -40.06 -8.43
C LEU A 432 14.32 -41.34 -7.83
N PRO A 433 14.84 -42.30 -8.61
CA PRO A 433 15.56 -43.45 -8.05
C PRO A 433 16.91 -43.03 -7.44
N HIS A 434 17.51 -43.89 -6.61
CA HIS A 434 18.91 -43.68 -6.21
C HIS A 434 19.84 -43.83 -7.42
N SER A 435 21.05 -43.27 -7.34
CA SER A 435 22.03 -43.34 -8.43
C SER A 435 22.54 -44.75 -8.67
N PHE A 436 22.73 -45.56 -7.62
CA PHE A 436 23.14 -46.97 -7.72
C PHE A 436 22.05 -47.89 -7.18
N TYR A 437 22.06 -49.15 -7.65
CA TYR A 437 21.07 -50.13 -7.26
C TYR A 437 21.29 -50.62 -5.82
N ILE A 438 20.23 -50.54 -5.02
CA ILE A 438 20.21 -51.02 -3.64
C ILE A 438 19.42 -52.33 -3.58
N SER A 439 20.10 -53.44 -3.29
CA SER A 439 19.57 -54.82 -3.39
C SER A 439 18.31 -55.12 -2.55
N ARG A 440 17.99 -54.31 -1.54
CA ARG A 440 16.77 -54.45 -0.73
C ARG A 440 15.52 -53.85 -1.39
N TYR A 441 15.67 -53.17 -2.52
CA TYR A 441 14.57 -52.58 -3.30
C TYR A 441 14.35 -53.36 -4.59
N PRO A 442 13.13 -53.35 -5.15
CA PRO A 442 12.90 -53.93 -6.47
C PRO A 442 13.62 -53.10 -7.54
N GLU A 443 14.37 -53.77 -8.42
CA GLU A 443 15.02 -53.15 -9.57
C GLU A 443 14.05 -52.28 -10.38
N GLY A 444 14.41 -51.00 -10.59
CA GLY A 444 13.63 -50.05 -11.39
C GLY A 444 12.33 -49.57 -10.74
N ARG A 445 12.06 -49.92 -9.48
CA ARG A 445 10.89 -49.42 -8.72
C ARG A 445 11.31 -48.94 -7.34
N GLU A 446 11.99 -47.82 -7.31
CA GLU A 446 12.37 -47.13 -6.09
C GLU A 446 12.21 -45.62 -6.22
N ALA A 447 12.11 -44.96 -5.08
CA ALA A 447 12.05 -43.50 -5.00
C ALA A 447 12.85 -43.06 -3.77
N THR A 448 13.88 -42.25 -3.99
CA THR A 448 14.56 -41.53 -2.91
C THR A 448 13.72 -40.35 -2.46
N VAL A 449 14.12 -39.72 -1.36
CA VAL A 449 13.50 -38.49 -0.85
C VAL A 449 14.53 -37.70 -0.06
N SER A 450 14.64 -36.41 -0.32
CA SER A 450 15.48 -35.46 0.39
C SER A 450 14.73 -34.15 0.53
N TRP A 451 14.74 -33.57 1.74
CA TRP A 451 14.02 -32.33 1.98
C TRP A 451 14.88 -31.12 1.57
N PRO A 452 14.31 -30.10 0.89
CA PRO A 452 12.94 -30.02 0.37
C PRO A 452 12.79 -30.55 -1.07
N ASP A 453 13.88 -30.70 -1.81
CA ASP A 453 13.85 -30.70 -3.29
C ASP A 453 13.52 -32.06 -3.93
N VAL A 454 14.01 -33.15 -3.35
CA VAL A 454 13.77 -34.49 -3.89
C VAL A 454 12.53 -35.08 -3.22
N ASP A 455 11.42 -35.08 -3.95
CA ASP A 455 10.12 -35.49 -3.43
C ASP A 455 9.51 -36.66 -4.23
N GLN A 456 8.58 -37.35 -3.59
CA GLN A 456 7.71 -38.36 -4.20
C GLN A 456 6.29 -37.80 -4.23
N LYS A 457 5.77 -37.57 -5.44
CA LYS A 457 4.44 -36.99 -5.67
C LYS A 457 3.62 -37.83 -6.63
N TRP A 458 2.33 -37.90 -6.37
CA TRP A 458 1.35 -38.57 -7.22
C TRP A 458 -0.01 -37.93 -7.03
N THR A 459 -0.84 -37.98 -8.06
CA THR A 459 -2.20 -37.46 -8.03
C THR A 459 -3.19 -38.61 -7.95
N ASN A 460 -4.15 -38.52 -7.03
CA ASN A 460 -5.23 -39.48 -6.93
C ASN A 460 -6.28 -39.26 -8.03
N ASP A 461 -6.01 -39.78 -9.23
CA ASP A 461 -6.89 -39.74 -10.39
C ASP A 461 -7.88 -40.93 -10.45
N THR A 462 -8.09 -41.65 -9.34
CA THR A 462 -8.93 -42.86 -9.30
C THR A 462 -10.43 -42.56 -9.18
N GLY A 463 -10.80 -41.34 -8.77
CA GLY A 463 -12.18 -40.93 -8.51
C GLY A 463 -12.70 -41.26 -7.10
N TYR A 464 -11.90 -41.97 -6.28
CA TYR A 464 -12.24 -42.32 -4.90
C TYR A 464 -11.14 -41.88 -3.93
N GLY A 465 -11.45 -41.71 -2.65
CA GLY A 465 -10.45 -41.36 -1.64
C GLY A 465 -9.48 -42.51 -1.36
N ILE A 466 -8.25 -42.16 -0.99
CA ILE A 466 -7.23 -43.11 -0.53
C ILE A 466 -6.85 -42.78 0.91
N LEU A 467 -6.92 -43.75 1.81
CA LEU A 467 -6.43 -43.64 3.19
C LEU A 467 -5.19 -44.52 3.36
N ILE A 468 -4.08 -43.91 3.75
CA ILE A 468 -2.77 -44.57 3.84
C ILE A 468 -2.59 -45.15 5.23
N GLN A 469 -2.33 -46.44 5.31
CA GLN A 469 -1.88 -47.12 6.53
C GLN A 469 -0.39 -47.43 6.41
N ALA A 470 0.39 -47.09 7.42
CA ALA A 470 1.82 -47.40 7.47
C ALA A 470 2.20 -48.00 8.83
N SER A 471 2.92 -49.13 8.79
CA SER A 471 3.36 -49.86 9.99
C SER A 471 4.80 -50.30 9.85
N VAL A 472 5.53 -50.31 10.96
CA VAL A 472 6.96 -50.62 11.02
C VAL A 472 7.20 -51.69 12.08
N THR A 473 8.05 -52.66 11.75
CA THR A 473 8.63 -53.63 12.70
C THR A 473 10.11 -53.29 12.91
N SER A 474 10.85 -54.12 13.66
CA SER A 474 12.30 -53.95 13.78
C SER A 474 13.06 -54.14 12.46
N SER A 475 12.46 -54.84 11.47
CA SER A 475 13.15 -55.24 10.24
C SER A 475 12.36 -54.98 8.95
N SER A 476 11.18 -54.36 9.01
CA SER A 476 10.36 -54.09 7.83
C SER A 476 9.46 -52.88 7.99
N ILE A 477 9.04 -52.32 6.86
CA ILE A 477 7.96 -51.33 6.77
C ILE A 477 6.94 -51.82 5.75
N THR A 478 5.66 -51.71 6.09
CA THR A 478 4.53 -52.00 5.21
C THR A 478 3.71 -50.73 5.03
N VAL A 479 3.39 -50.40 3.78
CA VAL A 479 2.47 -49.33 3.42
C VAL A 479 1.30 -49.94 2.65
N THR A 480 0.09 -49.67 3.13
CA THR A 480 -1.16 -50.18 2.56
C THR A 480 -2.06 -49.01 2.21
N PHE A 481 -2.56 -48.98 0.98
CA PHE A 481 -3.55 -48.00 0.54
C PHE A 481 -4.93 -48.63 0.61
N HIS A 482 -5.80 -48.01 1.40
CA HIS A 482 -7.23 -48.32 1.43
C HIS A 482 -7.93 -47.37 0.46
N GLY A 483 -8.76 -47.89 -0.44
CA GLY A 483 -9.47 -47.10 -1.45
C GLY A 483 -10.69 -47.84 -2.01
N THR A 484 -11.01 -47.61 -3.27
CA THR A 484 -11.95 -48.43 -4.05
C THR A 484 -11.22 -48.96 -5.27
N LYS A 485 -11.30 -50.26 -5.54
CA LYS A 485 -10.49 -50.87 -6.60
C LYS A 485 -10.99 -50.47 -7.99
N VAL A 486 -10.14 -49.74 -8.73
CA VAL A 486 -10.42 -49.29 -10.12
C VAL A 486 -9.56 -50.02 -11.15
N TRP A 487 -8.37 -50.47 -10.74
CA TRP A 487 -7.37 -51.10 -11.61
C TRP A 487 -6.81 -52.36 -10.96
N ASP A 488 -6.53 -53.36 -11.78
CA ASP A 488 -5.60 -54.45 -11.48
C ASP A 488 -4.24 -54.07 -12.10
N ILE A 489 -3.19 -53.96 -11.29
CA ILE A 489 -1.87 -53.51 -11.76
C ILE A 489 -0.87 -54.67 -11.76
N ASP A 490 -0.29 -54.96 -12.92
CA ASP A 490 0.89 -55.83 -13.02
C ASP A 490 2.18 -55.01 -13.19
N SER A 491 3.30 -55.61 -12.76
CA SER A 491 4.64 -55.07 -12.94
C SER A 491 5.50 -56.06 -13.73
N VAL A 492 5.81 -55.74 -14.98
CA VAL A 492 6.67 -56.56 -15.84
C VAL A 492 8.06 -55.95 -15.93
N LYS A 493 9.07 -56.63 -15.38
CA LYS A 493 10.47 -56.16 -15.40
C LYS A 493 11.18 -56.69 -16.65
N GLY A 494 11.85 -55.81 -17.39
CA GLY A 494 12.73 -56.18 -18.49
C GLY A 494 14.08 -56.76 -18.02
N PRO A 495 14.91 -57.24 -18.96
CA PRO A 495 16.28 -57.63 -18.66
C PRO A 495 17.12 -56.41 -18.26
N ARG A 496 18.20 -56.63 -17.52
CA ARG A 496 19.23 -55.61 -17.30
C ARG A 496 19.96 -55.36 -18.63
N ARG A 497 20.27 -54.10 -18.92
CA ARG A 497 20.99 -53.66 -20.14
C ARG A 497 22.16 -52.75 -19.74
N ASN A 498 23.08 -52.48 -20.67
CA ASN A 498 24.19 -51.54 -20.46
C ASN A 498 24.94 -51.76 -19.14
N VAL A 499 25.30 -53.02 -18.87
CA VAL A 499 25.86 -53.44 -17.58
C VAL A 499 27.29 -52.92 -17.44
N VAL A 500 27.60 -52.23 -16.35
CA VAL A 500 28.92 -51.65 -16.05
C VAL A 500 29.45 -52.19 -14.73
N GLN A 501 30.67 -52.72 -14.73
CA GLN A 501 31.30 -53.27 -13.53
C GLN A 501 31.86 -52.15 -12.63
N PRO A 502 31.81 -52.33 -11.29
CA PRO A 502 32.38 -51.38 -10.35
C PRO A 502 33.92 -51.46 -10.35
N LYS A 503 34.55 -50.33 -10.03
CA LYS A 503 35.99 -50.20 -9.85
C LYS A 503 36.36 -50.42 -8.37
N THR A 504 37.66 -50.56 -8.11
CA THR A 504 38.21 -50.54 -6.75
C THR A 504 38.95 -49.25 -6.51
N ILE A 505 38.61 -48.56 -5.43
CA ILE A 505 39.17 -47.27 -5.01
C ILE A 505 39.77 -47.45 -3.61
N VAL A 506 40.98 -46.95 -3.42
CA VAL A 506 41.63 -46.82 -2.11
C VAL A 506 41.60 -45.35 -1.72
N ASP A 507 40.99 -45.02 -0.59
CA ASP A 507 40.83 -43.64 -0.12
C ASP A 507 41.46 -43.45 1.26
N ASN A 508 42.44 -42.56 1.35
CA ASN A 508 43.17 -42.25 2.57
C ASN A 508 42.70 -40.94 3.24
N ARG A 509 41.66 -40.29 2.73
CA ARG A 509 41.18 -39.02 3.26
C ARG A 509 40.47 -39.19 4.63
N PRO A 510 40.59 -38.21 5.54
CA PRO A 510 39.77 -38.17 6.75
C PRO A 510 38.27 -38.19 6.43
N GLY A 511 37.51 -39.01 7.16
CA GLY A 511 36.06 -39.15 6.95
C GLY A 511 35.63 -40.09 5.82
N CYS A 512 36.56 -40.89 5.28
CA CYS A 512 36.24 -41.98 4.34
C CYS A 512 35.23 -42.97 4.96
N VAL A 513 34.25 -43.41 4.15
CA VAL A 513 33.29 -44.46 4.49
C VAL A 513 33.48 -45.61 3.51
N THR A 514 33.61 -46.84 4.02
CA THR A 514 33.77 -48.03 3.19
C THR A 514 32.51 -48.31 2.36
N GLN A 515 32.70 -48.77 1.12
CA GLN A 515 31.60 -49.09 0.19
C GLN A 515 31.81 -50.46 -0.45
N SER A 516 30.72 -51.24 -0.55
CA SER A 516 30.74 -52.55 -1.21
C SER A 516 30.41 -52.41 -2.69
N PRO A 517 31.05 -53.19 -3.58
CA PRO A 517 30.82 -53.05 -5.01
C PRO A 517 29.43 -53.52 -5.43
N SER A 518 28.79 -52.78 -6.34
CA SER A 518 27.55 -53.17 -7.02
C SER A 518 27.61 -52.82 -8.50
N THR A 519 27.12 -53.70 -9.36
CA THR A 519 27.13 -53.51 -10.82
C THR A 519 26.10 -52.45 -11.23
N GLY A 520 26.49 -51.52 -12.10
CA GLY A 520 25.58 -50.57 -12.75
C GLY A 520 24.86 -51.20 -13.95
N PHE A 521 23.65 -50.75 -14.26
CA PHE A 521 22.84 -51.24 -15.37
C PHE A 521 21.62 -50.35 -15.63
N ASP A 522 21.05 -50.49 -16.82
CA ASP A 522 19.73 -49.96 -17.17
C ASP A 522 18.66 -51.03 -16.99
N VAL A 523 17.49 -50.64 -16.47
CA VAL A 523 16.32 -51.50 -16.39
C VAL A 523 15.05 -50.71 -16.72
N THR A 524 14.10 -51.37 -17.38
CA THR A 524 12.77 -50.81 -17.62
C THR A 524 11.72 -51.72 -16.99
N VAL A 525 10.80 -51.13 -16.23
CA VAL A 525 9.65 -51.80 -15.64
C VAL A 525 8.38 -51.26 -16.30
N THR A 526 7.59 -52.15 -16.89
CA THR A 526 6.29 -51.82 -17.47
C THR A 526 5.19 -52.05 -16.44
N ARG A 527 4.50 -50.98 -16.06
CA ARG A 527 3.26 -50.99 -15.29
C ARG A 527 2.09 -51.26 -16.24
N VAL A 528 1.34 -52.33 -16.01
CA VAL A 528 0.20 -52.72 -16.86
C VAL A 528 -1.08 -52.48 -16.09
N PHE A 529 -1.97 -51.66 -16.64
CA PHE A 529 -3.29 -51.38 -16.07
C PHE A 529 -4.31 -52.31 -16.69
N LYS A 530 -4.95 -53.13 -15.86
CA LYS A 530 -5.99 -54.07 -16.27
C LYS A 530 -7.34 -53.71 -15.64
N LYS A 531 -8.42 -54.05 -16.35
CA LYS A 531 -9.80 -54.08 -15.86
C LYS A 531 -10.44 -55.36 -16.35
N ALA A 532 -11.06 -56.14 -15.45
CA ALA A 532 -11.64 -57.44 -15.78
C ALA A 532 -10.66 -58.32 -16.59
N SER A 533 -9.40 -58.39 -16.13
CA SER A 533 -8.29 -59.13 -16.75
C SER A 533 -7.82 -58.66 -18.14
N LYS A 534 -8.42 -57.61 -18.72
CA LYS A 534 -7.99 -57.03 -20.00
C LYS A 534 -7.06 -55.85 -19.77
N THR A 535 -5.95 -55.81 -20.50
CA THR A 535 -5.04 -54.66 -20.51
C THR A 535 -5.72 -53.45 -21.14
N VAL A 536 -5.78 -52.36 -20.39
CA VAL A 536 -6.36 -51.08 -20.81
C VAL A 536 -5.28 -50.10 -21.24
N ARG A 537 -4.18 -50.01 -20.49
CA ARG A 537 -3.03 -49.16 -20.81
C ARG A 537 -1.76 -49.67 -20.14
N THR A 538 -0.61 -49.18 -20.59
CA THR A 538 0.68 -49.44 -19.96
C THR A 538 1.45 -48.13 -19.74
N SER A 539 2.41 -48.16 -18.82
CA SER A 539 3.38 -47.07 -18.64
C SER A 539 4.74 -47.65 -18.26
N ASN A 540 5.81 -47.13 -18.87
CA ASN A 540 7.17 -47.61 -18.66
C ASN A 540 7.92 -46.73 -17.65
N PHE A 541 8.69 -47.38 -16.77
CA PHE A 541 9.59 -46.76 -15.79
C PHE A 541 11.00 -47.22 -16.11
N SER A 542 11.82 -46.33 -16.67
CA SER A 542 13.22 -46.63 -17.00
C SER A 542 14.14 -46.02 -15.94
N THR A 543 15.11 -46.81 -15.48
CA THR A 543 16.08 -46.40 -14.47
C THR A 543 17.48 -46.76 -14.95
N HIS A 544 18.40 -45.79 -14.84
CA HIS A 544 19.83 -45.97 -15.03
C HIS A 544 20.49 -46.04 -13.66
N TYR A 545 21.16 -47.15 -13.37
CA TYR A 545 21.98 -47.31 -12.18
C TYR A 545 23.46 -47.23 -12.55
N ILE A 546 24.19 -46.31 -11.92
CA ILE A 546 25.65 -46.29 -11.97
C ILE A 546 26.22 -47.43 -11.10
N PRO A 547 27.41 -47.96 -11.41
CA PRO A 547 28.07 -48.90 -10.51
C PRO A 547 28.42 -48.23 -9.18
N GLU A 548 28.28 -48.98 -8.09
CA GLU A 548 28.83 -48.59 -6.78
C GLU A 548 30.25 -49.14 -6.70
N ASP A 549 31.26 -48.26 -6.72
CA ASP A 549 32.66 -48.68 -6.64
C ASP A 549 32.99 -49.26 -5.25
N LYS A 550 33.88 -50.25 -5.21
CA LYS A 550 34.45 -50.74 -3.95
C LYS A 550 35.37 -49.67 -3.38
N VAL A 551 35.06 -49.12 -2.20
CA VAL A 551 35.91 -48.14 -1.52
C VAL A 551 36.52 -48.78 -0.27
N THR A 552 37.84 -48.86 -0.24
CA THR A 552 38.62 -49.27 0.94
C THR A 552 39.26 -48.04 1.57
N CYS A 553 38.91 -47.75 2.82
CA CYS A 553 39.49 -46.65 3.59
C CYS A 553 40.80 -47.09 4.25
N THR A 554 41.86 -46.28 4.16
CA THR A 554 43.19 -46.62 4.72
C THR A 554 43.68 -45.67 5.83
N HIS A 555 42.84 -44.72 6.28
CA HIS A 555 43.19 -43.82 7.38
C HIS A 555 42.94 -44.48 8.76
N PRO A 556 43.86 -44.36 9.74
CA PRO A 556 43.77 -45.07 11.04
C PRO A 556 42.61 -44.66 11.96
N SER A 557 41.83 -43.65 11.58
CA SER A 557 40.66 -43.15 12.32
C SER A 557 39.38 -43.09 11.47
N ALA A 558 39.36 -43.77 10.31
CA ALA A 558 38.13 -44.08 9.60
C ALA A 558 37.46 -45.26 10.31
N GLY A 559 36.44 -44.96 11.13
CA GLY A 559 35.77 -45.92 12.02
C GLY A 559 34.82 -46.90 11.34
#